data_AF-A0A1K2FXR7-F1
#
_entry.id   AF-A0A1K2FXR7-F1
#
_cell.length_a   1.000
_cell.length_b   1.000
_cell.length_c   1.000
_cell.angle_alpha   90.00
_cell.angle_beta   90.00
_cell.angle_gamma   90.00
#
_symmetry.space_group_name_H-M   'P 1'
#
loop_
_entity.id
_entity.type
_entity.pdbx_description
1 polymer ?
#
loop_
_entity_poly.entity_id
_entity_poly.type
_entity_poly.pdbx_seq_one_letter_code
_entity_poly.pdbx_strand_id
1 'polypeptide(L)' 'MAQYVVTGRNSNGEGIVSIQIGAINQDSQVVADLDVVAAVRNLLAGAPGVVGVQAQKFEQVITNV' A
#
# COMPACT_ATOMS: atom_id res chain seq x y z
N MET A 1 5.64 -13.66 -2.59
CA MET A 1 4.75 -12.66 -3.24
C MET A 1 5.04 -11.31 -2.59
N ALA A 2 5.08 -10.22 -3.36
CA ALA A 2 5.32 -8.89 -2.78
C ALA A 2 4.07 -8.41 -2.03
N GLN A 3 4.25 -7.89 -0.83
CA GLN A 3 3.19 -7.30 -0.03
C GLN A 3 3.36 -5.79 0.02
N TYR A 4 2.28 -5.05 -0.15
CA TYR A 4 2.30 -3.59 -0.01
C TYR A 4 1.53 -3.17 1.23
N VAL A 5 2.07 -2.23 1.99
CA VAL A 5 1.38 -1.59 3.11
C VAL A 5 1.30 -0.11 2.82
N VAL A 6 0.08 0.43 2.77
CA VAL A 6 -0.18 1.85 2.55
C VAL A 6 -0.79 2.44 3.82
N THR A 7 -0.09 3.40 4.42
CA THR A 7 -0.49 4.03 5.69
C THR A 7 -0.82 5.50 5.45
N GLY A 8 -2.02 5.91 5.84
CA GLY A 8 -2.40 7.33 5.96
C GLY A 8 -1.96 7.87 7.33
N ARG A 9 -1.31 9.02 7.34
CA ARG A 9 -0.74 9.64 8.54
C ARG A 9 -1.32 11.04 8.80
N ASN A 10 -1.44 11.40 10.07
CA ASN A 10 -1.82 12.75 10.49
C ASN A 10 -0.62 13.72 10.47
N SER A 11 -0.87 14.99 10.80
CA SER A 11 0.14 16.04 10.93
C SER A 11 1.19 15.77 12.01
N ASN A 12 0.91 14.89 12.97
CA ASN A 12 1.88 14.45 13.99
C ASN A 12 2.75 13.27 13.51
N GLY A 13 2.51 12.76 12.29
CA GLY A 13 3.23 11.61 11.73
C GLY A 13 2.71 10.24 12.20
N GLU A 14 1.63 10.20 12.98
CA GLU A 14 1.00 8.97 13.48
C GLU A 14 0.14 8.33 12.40
N GLY A 15 0.15 7.00 12.32
CA GLY A 15 -0.68 6.25 11.38
C GLY A 15 -2.14 6.23 11.85
N ILE A 16 -3.05 6.81 11.06
CA ILE A 16 -4.49 6.79 11.33
C ILE A 16 -5.13 5.54 10.76
N VAL A 17 -4.69 5.13 9.57
CA VAL A 17 -5.26 4.00 8.85
C VAL A 17 -4.16 3.29 8.06
N SER A 18 -4.20 1.97 8.03
CA SER A 18 -3.24 1.13 7.32
C SER A 18 -3.99 0.10 6.48
N ILE A 19 -3.62 -0.01 5.20
CA ILE A 19 -4.18 -0.94 4.24
C ILE A 19 -3.07 -1.88 3.79
N GLN A 20 -3.28 -3.18 3.95
CA GLN A 20 -2.36 -4.22 3.56
C GLN A 20 -2.86 -4.93 2.29
N ILE A 21 -2.03 -4.95 1.26
CA ILE A 21 -2.31 -5.58 -0.04
C ILE A 21 -1.47 -6.85 -0.10
N GLY A 22 -2.11 -7.99 0.20
CA GLY A 22 -1.44 -9.28 0.43
C GLY A 22 -1.11 -10.08 -0.83
N ALA A 23 -1.84 -9.87 -1.92
CA ALA A 23 -1.56 -10.38 -3.25
C ALA A 23 -2.57 -9.76 -4.21
N ILE A 24 -2.11 -9.20 -5.33
CA ILE A 24 -2.99 -8.83 -6.43
C ILE A 24 -3.09 -10.10 -7.29
N ASN A 25 -4.22 -10.80 -7.22
CA ASN A 25 -4.45 -11.94 -8.11
C ASN A 25 -4.74 -11.39 -9.51
N GLN A 26 -3.80 -11.55 -10.44
CA GLN A 26 -3.85 -11.02 -11.81
C GLN A 26 -4.41 -12.02 -12.83
N ASP A 27 -5.12 -13.08 -12.41
CA ASP A 27 -5.57 -14.21 -13.26
C ASP A 27 -6.35 -13.85 -14.54
N SER A 28 -6.82 -12.62 -14.73
CA SER A 28 -7.54 -12.21 -15.95
C SER A 28 -7.28 -10.79 -16.45
N GLN A 29 -6.63 -9.91 -15.68
CA GLN A 29 -6.31 -8.54 -16.09
C GLN A 29 -4.93 -8.17 -15.54
N VAL A 30 -4.03 -7.74 -16.43
CA VAL A 30 -2.73 -7.18 -16.06
C VAL A 30 -2.99 -5.80 -15.45
N VAL A 31 -3.32 -5.75 -14.17
CA VAL A 31 -3.32 -4.51 -13.40
C VAL A 31 -1.92 -4.37 -12.81
N ALA A 32 -1.20 -3.32 -13.18
CA ALA A 32 0.12 -3.10 -12.60
C ALA A 32 -0.02 -2.88 -11.09
N ASP A 33 0.81 -3.55 -10.28
CA ASP A 33 0.76 -3.41 -8.81
C ASP A 33 0.89 -1.95 -8.36
N LEU A 34 1.64 -1.15 -9.14
CA LEU A 34 1.79 0.29 -8.96
C LEU A 34 0.46 1.05 -9.09
N ASP A 35 -0.44 0.63 -9.97
CA ASP A 35 -1.74 1.28 -10.18
C ASP A 35 -2.66 1.05 -8.99
N VAL A 36 -2.68 -0.17 -8.43
CA VAL A 36 -3.44 -0.48 -7.22
C VAL A 36 -2.89 0.32 -6.03
N VAL A 37 -1.56 0.36 -5.87
CA VAL A 37 -0.92 1.16 -4.80
C VAL A 37 -1.21 2.65 -4.98
N ALA A 38 -1.20 3.17 -6.21
CA ALA A 38 -1.52 4.57 -6.51
C ALA A 38 -2.99 4.90 -6.23
N ALA A 39 -3.92 4.01 -6.60
CA ALA A 39 -5.34 4.17 -6.32
C ALA A 39 -5.61 4.21 -4.81
N VAL A 40 -5.00 3.30 -4.04
CA VAL A 40 -5.10 3.28 -2.57
C VAL A 40 -4.47 4.54 -1.97
N ARG A 41 -3.36 5.04 -2.54
CA ARG A 41 -2.74 6.30 -2.12
C ARG A 41 -3.68 7.48 -2.29
N ASN A 42 -4.34 7.58 -3.43
CA ASN A 42 -5.29 8.66 -3.73
C ASN A 42 -6.54 8.57 -2.85
N LEU A 43 -7.04 7.37 -2.59
CA LEU A 43 -8.15 7.14 -1.67
C LEU A 43 -7.81 7.64 -0.25
N LEU A 44 -6.63 7.28 0.26
CA LEU A 44 -6.18 7.66 1.60
C LEU A 44 -5.87 9.15 1.72
N ALA A 45 -5.39 9.79 0.65
CA ALA A 45 -5.15 11.23 0.64
C ALA A 45 -6.45 12.05 0.76
N GLY A 46 -7.60 11.49 0.38
CA GLY A 46 -8.91 12.11 0.55
C GLY A 46 -9.55 11.86 1.91
N ALA A 47 -8.96 11.03 2.77
CA ALA A 47 -9.52 10.69 4.06
C ALA A 47 -9.36 11.84 5.07
N PRO A 48 -10.41 12.22 5.82
CA PRO A 48 -10.32 13.28 6.82
C PRO A 48 -9.21 13.02 7.85
N GLY A 49 -8.38 14.03 8.11
CA GLY A 49 -7.28 13.94 9.07
C GLY A 49 -5.99 13.33 8.51
N VAL A 50 -6.00 12.80 7.29
CA VAL A 50 -4.78 12.36 6.61
C VAL A 50 -4.08 13.57 5.98
N VAL A 51 -2.82 13.78 6.36
CA VAL A 51 -1.94 14.85 5.85
C VAL A 51 -0.87 14.29 4.92
N GLY A 52 -0.54 13.01 5.07
CA GLY A 52 0.41 12.32 4.19
C GLY A 52 0.12 10.83 4.08
N VAL A 53 0.51 10.22 2.96
CA VAL A 53 0.36 8.79 2.72
C VAL A 53 1.70 8.17 2.39
N GLN A 54 2.05 7.09 3.08
CA GLN A 54 3.29 6.35 2.88
C GLN A 54 2.97 4.94 2.39
N ALA A 55 3.61 4.51 1.31
CA ALA A 55 3.54 3.14 0.81
C ALA A 55 4.89 2.43 1.01
N GLN A 56 4.86 1.23 1.58
CA GLN A 56 6.03 0.37 1.78
C GLN A 56 5.81 -0.97 1.07
N LYS A 57 6.83 -1.44 0.36
CA LYS A 57 6.85 -2.76 -0.28
C LYS A 57 7.68 -3.71 0.59
N PHE A 58 7.08 -4.83 0.97
CA PHE A 58 7.73 -5.94 1.65
C PHE A 58 7.89 -7.09 0.67
N GLU A 59 9.12 -7.38 0.30
CA GLU A 59 9.45 -8.53 -0.53
C GLU A 59 9.91 -9.66 0.38
N GLN A 60 9.24 -10.81 0.28
CA GLN A 60 9.73 -12.02 0.93
C GLN A 60 10.94 -12.51 0.13
N VAL A 61 12.14 -12.29 0.67
CA VAL A 61 13.38 -12.89 0.16
C VAL A 61 13.46 -14.30 0.71
N ILE A 62 13.29 -15.31 -0.16
CA ILE A 62 13.59 -16.70 0.19
C ILE A 62 15.09 -16.87 -0.02
N THR A 63 15.86 -16.90 1.07
CA THR A 63 17.27 -17.29 1.02
C THR A 63 17.33 -18.81 0.92
N ASN A 64 17.64 -19.34 -0.26
CA ASN A 64 18.03 -20.74 -0.38
C ASN A 64 19.42 -20.91 0.25
N VAL A 65 19.49 -21.57 1.40
CA VAL A 65 20.75 -22.03 2.02
C VAL A 65 21.15 -23.39 1.47
#